data_AF-A0A1X1A492-F1
#
_entry.id   AF-A0A1X1A492-F1
#
_cell.length_a   1.000
_cell.length_b   1.000
_cell.length_c   1.000
_cell.angle_alpha   90.00
_cell.angle_beta   90.00
_cell.angle_gamma   90.00
#
_symmetry.space_group_name_H-M   'P 1'
#
loop_
_entity.id
_entity.type
_entity.pdbx_description
1 polymer ?
#
loop_
_entity_poly.entity_id
_entity_poly.type
_entity_poly.pdbx_seq_one_letter_code
_entity_poly.pdbx_strand_id
1 'polypeptide(L)'
;MPWYRTGTVAITAGQTTVTGTGTNFSANARVGDALLGPDGNWYEVTNIASTTVLSILPAYKGTTISGGTYAITPVQGYTKTLADKFNDIANTWGSTLAGLGSVSTENVVPVTKGGTGGTTQATARNGLGLKSAAVADIVGTVSQSGGVPTGAIYERGNNANGHYTKYADGTLIQWGAFVLTDAIGLGNSNTAGGYRSAQMAITYPTPFATRSAETNLPVVLDAYCNNNAYGVRAFPAEDNSVVAGQFVLTSSGSSVTVPASTLTIRWKAVGRWY
;
A
#
# COMPACT_ATOMS: atom_id res chain seq x y z
N MET A 1 -56.71 -14.92 6.61
CA MET A 1 -56.47 -15.92 7.66
C MET A 1 -57.69 -15.99 8.55
N PRO A 2 -58.23 -17.18 8.89
CA PRO A 2 -59.38 -17.28 9.77
C PRO A 2 -59.00 -16.84 11.20
N TRP A 3 -59.91 -16.18 11.92
CA TRP A 3 -59.68 -15.82 13.31
C TRP A 3 -59.52 -17.07 14.17
N TYR A 4 -58.63 -17.01 15.18
CA TYR A 4 -58.37 -18.12 16.09
C TYR A 4 -59.51 -18.25 17.11
N ARG A 5 -60.15 -19.43 17.17
CA ARG A 5 -61.34 -19.71 18.01
C ARG A 5 -61.31 -21.08 18.69
N THR A 6 -60.18 -21.79 18.65
CA THR A 6 -60.10 -23.16 19.16
C THR A 6 -60.16 -23.18 20.69
N GLY A 7 -60.99 -24.03 21.28
CA GLY A 7 -61.14 -24.13 22.74
C GLY A 7 -62.04 -23.04 23.33
N THR A 8 -62.00 -22.88 24.65
CA THR A 8 -62.82 -21.92 25.40
C THR A 8 -61.97 -21.11 26.38
N VAL A 9 -62.46 -19.97 26.85
CA VAL A 9 -61.75 -19.12 27.82
C VAL A 9 -62.52 -18.93 29.13
N ALA A 10 -61.80 -18.86 30.24
CA ALA A 10 -62.29 -18.42 31.53
C ALA A 10 -61.65 -17.06 31.86
N ILE A 11 -62.49 -16.09 32.21
CA ILE A 11 -62.07 -14.72 32.51
C ILE A 11 -62.90 -14.20 33.68
N THR A 12 -62.23 -13.82 34.76
CA THR A 12 -62.86 -13.22 35.94
C THR A 12 -63.15 -11.75 35.68
N ALA A 13 -64.35 -11.28 36.06
CA ALA A 13 -64.73 -9.87 35.93
C ALA A 13 -63.69 -8.95 36.60
N GLY A 14 -63.31 -7.88 35.91
CA GLY A 14 -62.32 -6.92 36.38
C GLY A 14 -60.86 -7.41 36.36
N GLN A 15 -60.58 -8.61 35.86
CA GLN A 15 -59.22 -9.13 35.72
C GLN A 15 -58.71 -9.08 34.28
N THR A 16 -57.38 -9.09 34.13
CA THR A 16 -56.69 -9.08 32.83
C THR A 16 -56.29 -10.48 32.36
N THR A 17 -56.31 -11.49 33.23
CA THR A 17 -55.88 -12.84 32.88
C THR A 17 -56.99 -13.61 32.18
N VAL A 18 -56.67 -14.16 31.02
CA VAL A 18 -57.53 -15.07 30.25
C VAL A 18 -56.92 -16.47 30.31
N THR A 19 -57.67 -17.42 30.87
CA THR A 19 -57.25 -18.82 30.98
C THR A 19 -58.02 -19.68 30.00
N GLY A 20 -57.33 -20.22 29.00
CA GLY A 20 -57.88 -21.09 27.97
C GLY A 20 -57.93 -22.56 28.37
N THR A 21 -58.91 -23.28 27.82
CA THR A 21 -59.00 -24.75 27.85
C THR A 21 -59.08 -25.25 26.41
N GLY A 22 -58.19 -26.17 26.04
CA GLY A 22 -58.05 -26.63 24.65
C GLY A 22 -57.51 -25.56 23.68
N THR A 23 -56.87 -24.52 24.21
CA THR A 23 -56.27 -23.42 23.43
C THR A 23 -54.77 -23.66 23.21
N ASN A 24 -54.20 -22.92 22.26
CA ASN A 24 -52.77 -22.82 21.97
C ASN A 24 -52.44 -21.38 21.56
N PHE A 25 -52.53 -20.46 22.53
CA PHE A 25 -52.36 -19.03 22.32
C PHE A 25 -50.96 -18.68 21.78
N SER A 26 -49.90 -19.25 22.35
CA SER A 26 -48.51 -18.94 21.93
C SER A 26 -48.21 -19.31 20.48
N ALA A 27 -48.92 -20.26 19.89
CA ALA A 27 -48.75 -20.62 18.48
C ALA A 27 -49.67 -19.83 17.52
N ASN A 28 -50.75 -19.21 18.02
CA ASN A 28 -51.84 -18.69 17.17
C ASN A 28 -52.20 -17.22 17.43
N ALA A 29 -51.58 -16.58 18.42
CA ALA A 29 -51.78 -15.18 18.77
C ALA A 29 -50.43 -14.49 19.04
N ARG A 30 -50.43 -13.16 19.01
CA ARG A 30 -49.28 -12.32 19.38
C ARG A 30 -49.71 -11.17 20.29
N VAL A 31 -48.75 -10.64 21.04
CA VAL A 31 -48.95 -9.45 21.89
C VAL A 31 -49.20 -8.23 21.01
N GLY A 32 -50.41 -7.69 21.02
CA GLY A 32 -50.92 -6.63 20.15
C GLY A 32 -52.11 -7.06 19.28
N ASP A 33 -52.44 -8.36 19.25
CA ASP A 33 -53.65 -8.85 18.58
C ASP A 33 -54.92 -8.44 19.35
N ALA A 34 -56.04 -8.36 18.63
CA ALA A 34 -57.33 -8.07 19.23
C ALA A 34 -58.05 -9.38 19.58
N LEU A 35 -58.45 -9.51 20.86
CA LEU A 35 -59.31 -10.56 21.37
C LEU A 35 -60.74 -10.04 21.47
N LEU A 36 -61.68 -10.70 20.80
CA LEU A 36 -63.11 -10.55 21.02
C LEU A 36 -63.52 -11.45 22.20
N GLY A 37 -63.88 -10.85 23.32
CA GLY A 37 -64.27 -11.55 24.54
C GLY A 37 -65.64 -12.22 24.43
N PRO A 38 -65.98 -13.15 25.35
CA PRO A 38 -67.30 -13.78 25.42
C PRO A 38 -68.45 -12.79 25.66
N ASP A 39 -68.12 -11.60 26.18
CA ASP A 39 -69.02 -10.46 26.37
C ASP A 39 -69.24 -9.62 25.10
N GLY A 40 -68.60 -9.99 23.98
CA GLY A 40 -68.69 -9.28 22.70
C GLY A 40 -67.84 -8.02 22.61
N ASN A 41 -67.00 -7.73 23.60
CA ASN A 41 -66.11 -6.57 23.59
C ASN A 41 -64.71 -6.90 23.05
N TRP A 42 -64.04 -5.91 22.48
CA TRP A 42 -62.66 -6.03 22.00
C TRP A 42 -61.65 -5.65 23.07
N TYR A 43 -60.59 -6.45 23.15
CA TYR A 43 -59.48 -6.29 24.09
C TYR A 43 -58.14 -6.45 23.37
N GLU A 44 -57.12 -5.71 23.78
CA GLU A 44 -55.74 -5.88 23.30
C GLU A 44 -55.05 -7.00 24.09
N VAL A 45 -54.47 -7.98 23.40
CA VAL A 45 -53.62 -9.00 24.03
C VAL A 45 -52.27 -8.37 24.40
N THR A 46 -51.93 -8.31 25.68
CA THR A 46 -50.75 -7.57 26.17
C THR A 46 -49.60 -8.48 26.60
N ASN A 47 -49.89 -9.76 26.86
CA ASN A 47 -48.89 -10.77 27.17
C ASN A 47 -49.45 -12.15 26.78
N ILE A 48 -48.58 -13.07 26.37
CA ILE A 48 -48.93 -14.48 26.17
C ILE A 48 -47.98 -15.31 27.03
N ALA A 49 -48.47 -15.76 28.18
CA ALA A 49 -47.66 -16.46 29.17
C ALA A 49 -47.48 -17.95 28.83
N SER A 50 -48.42 -18.56 28.12
CA SER A 50 -48.35 -19.97 27.71
C SER A 50 -49.32 -20.29 26.56
N THR A 51 -49.43 -21.58 26.21
CA THR A 51 -50.47 -22.09 25.30
C THR A 51 -51.89 -21.86 25.81
N THR A 52 -52.07 -21.68 27.12
CA THR A 52 -53.39 -21.55 27.77
C THR A 52 -53.56 -20.30 28.60
N VAL A 53 -52.56 -19.41 28.70
CA VAL A 53 -52.68 -18.18 29.49
C VAL A 53 -52.21 -17.00 28.67
N LEU A 54 -53.06 -15.98 28.56
CA LEU A 54 -52.72 -14.66 28.02
C LEU A 54 -53.27 -13.56 28.93
N SER A 55 -52.82 -12.34 28.72
CA SER A 55 -53.33 -11.14 29.41
C SER A 55 -53.94 -10.17 28.40
N ILE A 56 -54.98 -9.45 28.83
CA ILE A 56 -55.71 -8.46 28.04
C ILE A 56 -55.73 -7.06 28.68
N LEU A 57 -55.83 -6.01 27.87
CA LEU A 57 -56.20 -4.66 28.30
C LEU A 57 -57.33 -4.07 27.43
N PRO A 58 -58.23 -3.26 28.02
CA PRO A 58 -58.44 -3.06 29.46
C PRO A 58 -58.88 -4.37 30.16
N ALA A 59 -58.98 -4.37 31.50
CA ALA A 59 -59.48 -5.54 32.23
C ALA A 59 -60.90 -5.94 31.77
N TYR A 60 -61.22 -7.22 31.89
CA TYR A 60 -62.46 -7.80 31.38
C TYR A 60 -63.70 -7.12 31.98
N LYS A 61 -64.55 -6.59 31.10
CA LYS A 61 -65.73 -5.78 31.47
C LYS A 61 -67.00 -6.62 31.64
N GLY A 62 -67.00 -7.85 31.11
CA GLY A 62 -68.10 -8.79 31.25
C GLY A 62 -68.19 -9.41 32.64
N THR A 63 -69.29 -10.12 32.88
CA THR A 63 -69.46 -10.98 34.06
C THR A 63 -68.48 -12.15 34.02
N THR A 64 -67.98 -12.59 35.18
CA THR A 64 -67.09 -13.76 35.29
C THR A 64 -67.64 -14.96 34.53
N ILE A 65 -66.82 -15.51 33.64
CA ILE A 65 -67.18 -16.64 32.78
C ILE A 65 -66.16 -17.76 32.96
N SER A 66 -66.65 -19.00 32.96
CA SER A 66 -65.85 -20.22 32.88
C SER A 66 -66.29 -21.00 31.66
N GLY A 67 -65.52 -20.92 30.56
CA GLY A 67 -65.82 -21.64 29.31
C GLY A 67 -66.52 -20.81 28.20
N GLY A 68 -66.21 -19.53 28.07
CA GLY A 68 -66.78 -18.66 27.05
C GLY A 68 -66.15 -18.84 25.66
N THR A 69 -66.91 -18.48 24.62
CA THR A 69 -66.43 -18.37 23.25
C THR A 69 -65.62 -17.10 23.06
N TYR A 70 -64.60 -17.15 22.21
CA TYR A 70 -63.75 -16.00 21.92
C TYR A 70 -63.29 -16.04 20.46
N ALA A 71 -62.69 -14.94 20.00
CA ALA A 71 -61.91 -14.96 18.77
C ALA A 71 -60.70 -14.04 18.89
N ILE A 72 -59.56 -14.44 18.32
CA ILE A 72 -58.38 -13.57 18.22
C ILE A 72 -58.13 -13.25 16.74
N THR A 73 -57.95 -11.97 16.43
CA THR A 73 -57.59 -11.49 15.09
C THR A 73 -56.33 -10.61 15.16
N PRO A 74 -55.40 -10.77 14.20
CA PRO A 74 -54.27 -9.86 14.08
C PRO A 74 -54.73 -8.43 13.80
N VAL A 75 -54.09 -7.45 14.45
CA VAL A 75 -54.28 -6.02 14.18
C VAL A 75 -53.16 -5.53 13.25
N GLN A 76 -53.47 -4.67 12.27
CA GLN A 76 -52.54 -4.20 11.22
C GLN A 76 -51.33 -3.37 11.70
N GLY A 77 -51.12 -3.21 13.01
CA GLY A 77 -49.98 -2.48 13.57
C GLY A 77 -48.62 -3.03 13.13
N TYR A 78 -48.47 -4.34 12.98
CA TYR A 78 -47.17 -4.94 12.62
C TYR A 78 -46.73 -4.65 11.18
N THR A 79 -47.67 -4.70 10.23
CA THR A 79 -47.40 -4.36 8.83
C THR A 79 -47.09 -2.87 8.68
N LYS A 80 -47.71 -2.02 9.51
CA LYS A 80 -47.42 -0.59 9.57
C LYS A 80 -46.02 -0.33 10.11
N THR A 81 -45.65 -0.92 11.24
CA THR A 81 -44.30 -0.76 11.80
C THR A 81 -43.22 -1.25 10.84
N LEU A 82 -43.42 -2.38 10.15
CA LEU A 82 -42.48 -2.85 9.13
C LEU A 82 -42.36 -1.86 7.96
N ALA A 83 -43.49 -1.34 7.46
CA ALA A 83 -43.50 -0.36 6.40
C ALA A 83 -42.82 0.96 6.82
N ASP A 84 -43.08 1.42 8.04
CA ASP A 84 -42.47 2.61 8.61
C ASP A 84 -40.94 2.41 8.72
N LYS A 85 -40.47 1.24 9.19
CA LYS A 85 -39.04 0.93 9.25
C LYS A 85 -38.37 0.83 7.88
N PHE A 86 -39.07 0.33 6.87
CA PHE A 86 -38.53 0.31 5.50
C PHE A 86 -38.46 1.72 4.90
N ASN A 87 -39.49 2.55 5.14
CA ASN A 87 -39.48 3.96 4.74
C ASN A 87 -38.38 4.75 5.44
N ASP A 88 -38.12 4.49 6.73
CA ASP A 88 -37.02 5.11 7.48
C ASP A 88 -35.66 4.81 6.82
N ILE A 89 -35.44 3.56 6.37
CA ILE A 89 -34.23 3.17 5.64
C ILE A 89 -34.13 3.95 4.32
N ALA A 90 -35.22 4.03 3.56
CA ALA A 90 -35.24 4.75 2.29
C ALA A 90 -34.98 6.26 2.47
N ASN A 91 -35.57 6.88 3.50
CA ASN A 91 -35.37 8.30 3.81
C ASN A 91 -33.96 8.60 4.31
N THR A 92 -33.38 7.69 5.10
CA THR A 92 -32.04 7.87 5.68
C THR A 92 -30.93 7.59 4.67
N TRP A 93 -31.07 6.53 3.87
CA TRP A 93 -30.00 6.01 3.02
C TRP A 93 -30.25 6.13 1.52
N GLY A 94 -31.45 6.46 1.08
CA GLY A 94 -31.82 6.46 -0.34
C GLY A 94 -30.96 7.39 -1.19
N SER A 95 -30.74 8.62 -0.74
CA SER A 95 -29.87 9.59 -1.43
C SER A 95 -28.40 9.13 -1.45
N THR A 96 -27.91 8.56 -0.34
CA THR A 96 -26.54 8.02 -0.23
C THR A 96 -26.31 6.84 -1.17
N LEU A 97 -27.24 5.88 -1.20
CA LEU A 97 -27.16 4.72 -2.11
C LEU A 97 -27.28 5.15 -3.58
N ALA A 98 -28.19 6.07 -3.88
CA ALA A 98 -28.29 6.65 -5.22
C ALA A 98 -27.00 7.38 -5.63
N GLY A 99 -26.34 8.04 -4.68
CA GLY A 99 -25.07 8.74 -4.87
C GLY A 99 -23.91 7.83 -5.29
N LEU A 100 -23.97 6.52 -5.01
CA LEU A 100 -22.99 5.56 -5.53
C LEU A 100 -23.10 5.41 -7.06
N GLY A 101 -24.25 5.67 -7.66
CA GLY A 101 -24.47 5.57 -9.09
C GLY A 101 -23.96 4.24 -9.67
N SER A 102 -23.17 4.32 -10.75
CA SER A 102 -22.68 3.14 -11.46
C SER A 102 -21.57 2.36 -10.72
N VAL A 103 -21.00 2.85 -9.61
CA VAL A 103 -19.99 2.09 -8.84
C VAL A 103 -20.61 1.01 -7.96
N SER A 104 -21.92 1.11 -7.70
CA SER A 104 -22.67 0.19 -6.83
C SER A 104 -22.71 -1.27 -7.32
N THR A 105 -22.38 -1.51 -8.59
CA THR A 105 -22.38 -2.84 -9.22
C THR A 105 -20.97 -3.39 -9.45
N GLU A 106 -19.93 -2.64 -9.10
CA GLU A 106 -18.55 -3.02 -9.35
C GLU A 106 -18.02 -3.92 -8.24
N ASN A 107 -17.51 -5.11 -8.60
CA ASN A 107 -16.73 -5.93 -7.66
C ASN A 107 -15.35 -5.31 -7.38
N VAL A 108 -14.80 -4.57 -8.37
CA VAL A 108 -13.55 -3.81 -8.27
C VAL A 108 -13.77 -2.49 -8.99
N VAL A 109 -13.62 -1.37 -8.29
CA VAL A 109 -13.87 -0.06 -8.92
C VAL A 109 -12.76 0.23 -9.95
N PRO A 110 -13.10 0.40 -11.25
CA PRO A 110 -12.13 0.71 -12.28
C PRO A 110 -11.64 2.15 -12.15
N VAL A 111 -10.50 2.45 -12.77
CA VAL A 111 -9.92 3.81 -12.79
C VAL A 111 -10.87 4.83 -13.42
N THR A 112 -11.63 4.43 -14.44
CA THR A 112 -12.67 5.25 -15.08
C THR A 112 -13.79 5.67 -14.13
N LYS A 113 -13.92 5.00 -12.98
CA LYS A 113 -14.90 5.28 -11.92
C LYS A 113 -14.23 5.72 -10.61
N GLY A 114 -12.96 6.13 -10.64
CA GLY A 114 -12.22 6.66 -9.48
C GLY A 114 -11.58 5.61 -8.57
N GLY A 115 -11.60 4.33 -8.97
CA GLY A 115 -10.87 3.27 -8.27
C GLY A 115 -9.46 3.04 -8.82
N THR A 116 -8.90 1.87 -8.53
CA THR A 116 -7.56 1.46 -8.99
C THR A 116 -7.60 0.30 -9.97
N GLY A 117 -8.78 -0.32 -10.19
CA GLY A 117 -8.94 -1.47 -11.08
C GLY A 117 -8.27 -2.77 -10.60
N GLY A 118 -7.83 -2.85 -9.35
CA GLY A 118 -7.18 -4.05 -8.80
C GLY A 118 -7.55 -4.34 -7.35
N THR A 119 -7.48 -5.62 -6.97
CA THR A 119 -7.69 -6.10 -5.59
C THR A 119 -6.38 -6.36 -4.84
N THR A 120 -5.24 -6.24 -5.51
CA THR A 120 -3.90 -6.37 -4.93
C THR A 120 -3.09 -5.12 -5.21
N GLN A 121 -2.06 -4.87 -4.42
CA GLN A 121 -1.18 -3.71 -4.68
C GLN A 121 -0.57 -3.75 -6.08
N ALA A 122 -0.15 -4.92 -6.57
CA ALA A 122 0.43 -5.06 -7.90
C ALA A 122 -0.56 -4.67 -9.01
N THR A 123 -1.80 -5.19 -8.93
CA THR A 123 -2.85 -4.89 -9.92
C THR A 123 -3.35 -3.45 -9.82
N ALA A 124 -3.47 -2.88 -8.62
CA ALA A 124 -3.86 -1.50 -8.40
C ALA A 124 -2.83 -0.51 -8.98
N ARG A 125 -1.53 -0.75 -8.75
CA ARG A 125 -0.45 0.06 -9.35
C ARG A 125 -0.44 -0.03 -10.87
N ASN A 126 -0.69 -1.23 -11.42
CA ASN A 126 -0.81 -1.42 -12.86
C ASN A 126 -2.03 -0.67 -13.44
N GLY A 127 -3.18 -0.73 -12.78
CA GLY A 127 -4.38 0.01 -13.19
C GLY A 127 -4.16 1.52 -13.22
N LEU A 128 -3.42 2.06 -12.24
CA LEU A 128 -3.02 3.47 -12.20
C LEU A 128 -1.87 3.83 -13.17
N GLY A 129 -1.30 2.86 -13.89
CA GLY A 129 -0.20 3.09 -14.83
C GLY A 129 1.16 3.39 -14.17
N LEU A 130 1.35 3.01 -12.91
CA LEU A 130 2.62 3.21 -12.22
C LEU A 130 3.69 2.24 -12.73
N LYS A 131 4.87 2.77 -13.03
CA LYS A 131 6.01 1.99 -13.54
C LYS A 131 6.86 1.42 -12.40
N SER A 132 7.85 0.60 -12.73
CA SER A 132 8.76 -0.07 -11.77
C SER A 132 9.47 0.88 -10.80
N ALA A 133 9.80 2.11 -11.23
CA ALA A 133 10.39 3.11 -10.34
C ALA A 133 9.50 3.49 -9.14
N ALA A 134 8.17 3.33 -9.24
CA ALA A 134 7.25 3.62 -8.14
C ALA A 134 7.30 2.60 -7.00
N VAL A 135 7.98 1.46 -7.20
CA VAL A 135 8.13 0.39 -6.20
C VAL A 135 9.57 0.09 -5.84
N ALA A 136 10.53 0.69 -6.55
CA ALA A 136 11.95 0.50 -6.28
C ALA A 136 12.35 1.31 -5.03
N ASP A 137 13.22 0.74 -4.21
CA ASP A 137 13.88 1.50 -3.15
C ASP A 137 14.67 2.65 -3.76
N ILE A 138 14.62 3.83 -3.14
CA ILE A 138 15.38 4.97 -3.63
C ILE A 138 16.88 4.69 -3.48
N VAL A 139 17.28 4.22 -2.29
CA VAL A 139 18.68 3.90 -1.95
C VAL A 139 18.78 2.46 -1.49
N GLY A 140 19.65 1.69 -2.11
CA GLY A 140 19.89 0.29 -1.77
C GLY A 140 20.80 -0.37 -2.79
N THR A 141 20.88 -1.70 -2.76
CA THR A 141 21.63 -2.45 -3.78
C THR A 141 21.01 -2.23 -5.15
N VAL A 142 21.80 -1.70 -6.07
CA VAL A 142 21.39 -1.55 -7.46
C VAL A 142 21.70 -2.86 -8.19
N SER A 143 20.72 -3.38 -8.94
CA SER A 143 20.84 -4.64 -9.68
C SER A 143 20.07 -4.59 -10.99
N GLN A 144 20.43 -5.49 -11.91
CA GLN A 144 19.83 -5.60 -13.24
C GLN A 144 19.76 -7.06 -13.68
N SER A 145 18.85 -7.33 -14.62
CA SER A 145 18.82 -8.58 -15.36
C SER A 145 18.52 -8.28 -16.83
N GLY A 146 19.39 -8.71 -17.74
CA GLY A 146 19.20 -8.51 -19.19
C GLY A 146 19.12 -7.04 -19.62
N GLY A 147 19.83 -6.14 -18.93
CA GLY A 147 19.78 -4.70 -19.16
C GLY A 147 18.63 -3.97 -18.45
N VAL A 148 17.71 -4.71 -17.81
CA VAL A 148 16.54 -4.15 -17.12
C VAL A 148 16.87 -3.96 -15.63
N PRO A 149 16.66 -2.76 -15.05
CA PRO A 149 16.90 -2.52 -13.63
C PRO A 149 15.90 -3.29 -12.76
N THR A 150 16.40 -4.01 -11.76
CA THR A 150 15.60 -4.85 -10.83
C THR A 150 15.75 -4.45 -9.37
N GLY A 151 16.73 -3.61 -9.03
CA GLY A 151 17.04 -3.19 -7.67
C GLY A 151 16.62 -1.75 -7.35
N ALA A 152 17.36 -1.12 -6.43
CA ALA A 152 17.15 0.27 -6.05
C ALA A 152 17.49 1.27 -7.18
N ILE A 153 17.08 2.54 -7.03
CA ILE A 153 17.36 3.62 -7.99
C ILE A 153 18.84 4.01 -7.97
N TYR A 154 19.44 4.13 -6.78
CA TYR A 154 20.88 4.31 -6.65
C TYR A 154 21.47 3.60 -5.43
N GLU A 155 22.75 3.23 -5.55
CA GLU A 155 23.56 2.62 -4.50
C GLU A 155 24.72 3.57 -4.19
N ARG A 156 24.94 3.86 -2.91
CA ARG A 156 26.13 4.60 -2.43
C ARG A 156 26.99 3.65 -1.61
N GLY A 157 28.29 3.66 -1.86
CA GLY A 157 29.22 2.89 -1.07
C GLY A 157 30.62 3.50 -1.06
N ASN A 158 31.48 2.96 -0.22
CA ASN A 158 32.86 3.35 -0.11
C ASN A 158 33.71 2.19 0.41
N ASN A 159 35.00 2.22 0.10
CA ASN A 159 36.01 1.34 0.67
C ASN A 159 37.35 2.10 0.74
N ALA A 160 38.45 1.40 1.01
CA ALA A 160 39.79 1.99 1.09
C ALA A 160 40.21 2.70 -0.22
N ASN A 161 39.61 2.34 -1.35
CA ASN A 161 39.95 2.88 -2.66
C ASN A 161 39.11 4.11 -3.04
N GLY A 162 38.14 4.52 -2.22
CA GLY A 162 37.32 5.72 -2.46
C GLY A 162 35.82 5.46 -2.33
N HIS A 163 35.03 6.30 -2.99
CA HIS A 163 33.57 6.30 -2.95
C HIS A 163 32.98 6.03 -4.33
N TYR A 164 31.77 5.49 -4.37
CA TYR A 164 31.05 5.25 -5.61
C TYR A 164 29.55 5.52 -5.50
N THR A 165 28.93 5.72 -6.66
CA THR A 165 27.48 5.72 -6.87
C THR A 165 27.16 4.87 -8.08
N LYS A 166 26.36 3.82 -7.90
CA LYS A 166 25.71 3.11 -9.01
C LYS A 166 24.31 3.68 -9.19
N TYR A 167 23.91 3.83 -10.43
CA TYR A 167 22.56 4.23 -10.81
C TYR A 167 21.87 3.08 -11.53
N ALA A 168 20.56 2.99 -11.36
CA ALA A 168 19.72 1.99 -11.99
C ALA A 168 19.79 2.02 -13.52
N ASP A 169 20.21 3.12 -14.15
CA ASP A 169 20.40 3.18 -15.61
C ASP A 169 21.68 2.48 -16.09
N GLY A 170 22.56 2.07 -15.17
CA GLY A 170 23.88 1.49 -15.43
C GLY A 170 25.04 2.45 -15.26
N THR A 171 24.80 3.73 -14.99
CA THR A 171 25.86 4.71 -14.73
C THR A 171 26.57 4.38 -13.42
N LEU A 172 27.89 4.43 -13.44
CA LEU A 172 28.76 4.31 -12.28
C LEU A 172 29.67 5.53 -12.21
N ILE A 173 29.58 6.25 -11.09
CA ILE A 173 30.47 7.39 -10.79
C ILE A 173 31.31 7.00 -9.57
N GLN A 174 32.62 7.11 -9.69
CA GLN A 174 33.57 6.80 -8.63
C GLN A 174 34.47 8.00 -8.40
N TRP A 175 34.87 8.27 -7.16
CA TRP A 175 35.81 9.34 -6.85
C TRP A 175 36.59 9.02 -5.59
N GLY A 176 37.78 9.62 -5.49
CA GLY A 176 38.66 9.40 -4.36
C GLY A 176 39.86 10.31 -4.40
N ALA A 177 40.79 10.02 -3.49
CA ALA A 177 42.08 10.67 -3.42
C ALA A 177 43.18 9.62 -3.38
N PHE A 178 44.25 9.87 -4.11
CA PHE A 178 45.49 9.14 -4.07
C PHE A 178 46.57 10.05 -3.47
N VAL A 179 47.23 9.59 -2.42
CA VAL A 179 48.27 10.35 -1.72
C VAL A 179 49.62 9.70 -2.03
N LEU A 180 50.59 10.49 -2.46
CA LEU A 180 51.96 10.01 -2.63
C LEU A 180 52.55 9.61 -1.27
N THR A 181 52.88 8.34 -1.10
CA THR A 181 53.59 7.83 0.08
C THR A 181 55.09 7.95 -0.06
N ASP A 182 55.59 7.93 -1.28
CA ASP A 182 57.01 7.92 -1.61
C ASP A 182 57.35 9.04 -2.60
N ALA A 183 58.63 9.41 -2.62
CA ALA A 183 59.11 10.41 -3.56
C ALA A 183 59.07 9.84 -4.99
N ILE A 184 58.60 10.64 -5.95
CA ILE A 184 58.44 10.22 -7.35
C ILE A 184 59.42 11.00 -8.22
N GLY A 185 60.26 10.28 -8.96
CA GLY A 185 61.13 10.88 -9.98
C GLY A 185 60.36 11.23 -11.26
N LEU A 186 60.51 12.45 -11.76
CA LEU A 186 60.04 12.85 -13.08
C LEU A 186 61.16 12.68 -14.12
N GLY A 187 61.58 11.42 -14.32
CA GLY A 187 62.75 11.07 -15.15
C GLY A 187 62.42 10.74 -16.61
N ASN A 188 61.15 10.53 -16.94
CA ASN A 188 60.75 10.15 -18.29
C ASN A 188 60.55 11.42 -19.13
N SER A 189 61.26 11.54 -20.25
CA SER A 189 61.00 12.60 -21.22
C SER A 189 59.63 12.39 -21.87
N ASN A 190 58.80 13.45 -21.93
CA ASN A 190 57.61 13.44 -22.76
C ASN A 190 57.84 14.28 -24.02
N THR A 191 57.27 13.82 -25.13
CA THR A 191 57.12 14.57 -26.38
C THR A 191 56.49 15.94 -26.06
N ALA A 192 57.04 17.03 -26.62
CA ALA A 192 56.70 18.44 -26.34
C ALA A 192 57.40 19.13 -25.13
N GLY A 193 58.59 18.66 -24.72
CA GLY A 193 59.54 19.49 -23.96
C GLY A 193 59.40 19.53 -22.43
N GLY A 194 58.64 18.59 -21.83
CA GLY A 194 58.47 18.47 -20.36
C GLY A 194 58.85 17.10 -19.80
N TYR A 195 58.75 16.96 -18.47
CA TYR A 195 59.09 15.74 -17.73
C TYR A 195 57.84 15.05 -17.17
N ARG A 196 57.85 13.72 -17.08
CA ARG A 196 56.76 12.93 -16.47
C ARG A 196 57.27 11.84 -15.55
N SER A 197 56.40 11.37 -14.66
CA SER A 197 56.62 10.17 -13.84
C SER A 197 56.53 8.89 -14.66
N ALA A 198 56.92 7.76 -14.07
CA ALA A 198 56.40 6.46 -14.48
C ALA A 198 54.86 6.43 -14.33
N GLN A 199 54.22 5.49 -15.02
CA GLN A 199 52.77 5.32 -14.94
C GLN A 199 52.36 4.91 -13.53
N MET A 200 51.34 5.59 -13.01
CA MET A 200 50.77 5.34 -11.70
C MET A 200 49.33 4.88 -11.85
N ALA A 201 48.84 4.13 -10.87
CA ALA A 201 47.51 3.56 -10.88
C ALA A 201 46.71 3.93 -9.63
N ILE A 202 45.42 4.16 -9.84
CA ILE A 202 44.39 4.21 -8.81
C ILE A 202 43.53 2.97 -8.97
N THR A 203 43.28 2.24 -7.90
CA THR A 203 42.29 1.17 -7.89
C THR A 203 40.89 1.77 -7.74
N TYR A 204 39.93 1.30 -8.53
CA TYR A 204 38.54 1.73 -8.38
C TYR A 204 37.85 1.01 -7.21
N PRO A 205 36.96 1.69 -6.46
CA PRO A 205 36.16 1.07 -5.40
C PRO A 205 35.36 -0.15 -5.86
N THR A 206 34.80 -0.12 -7.06
CA THR A 206 34.06 -1.22 -7.67
C THR A 206 34.39 -1.31 -9.17
N PRO A 207 34.44 -2.50 -9.77
CA PRO A 207 34.74 -2.63 -11.19
C PRO A 207 33.66 -1.96 -12.07
N PHE A 208 34.10 -1.33 -13.16
CA PHE A 208 33.23 -1.00 -14.27
C PHE A 208 32.84 -2.27 -15.06
N ALA A 209 31.80 -2.20 -15.88
CA ALA A 209 31.48 -3.23 -16.85
C ALA A 209 32.52 -3.23 -17.96
N THR A 210 32.78 -4.41 -18.52
CA THR A 210 33.61 -4.55 -19.70
C THR A 210 32.98 -3.81 -20.87
N ARG A 211 33.81 -3.15 -21.66
CA ARG A 211 33.39 -2.54 -22.92
C ARG A 211 32.87 -3.65 -23.84
N SER A 212 31.59 -3.61 -24.18
CA SER A 212 31.08 -4.26 -25.39
C SER A 212 31.40 -3.37 -26.58
N ALA A 213 31.78 -3.95 -27.72
CA ALA A 213 32.02 -3.20 -28.97
C ALA A 213 30.81 -2.35 -29.39
N GLU A 214 29.63 -2.67 -28.86
CA GLU A 214 28.33 -2.09 -29.20
C GLU A 214 27.95 -0.85 -28.37
N THR A 215 28.46 -0.67 -27.13
CA THR A 215 28.06 0.46 -26.27
C THR A 215 28.99 1.66 -26.35
N ASN A 216 30.23 1.47 -26.81
CA ASN A 216 31.22 2.51 -27.14
C ASN A 216 31.44 3.65 -26.11
N LEU A 217 31.00 3.48 -24.85
CA LEU A 217 31.20 4.46 -23.77
C LEU A 217 32.45 4.08 -22.96
N PRO A 218 33.58 4.80 -23.11
CA PRO A 218 34.79 4.52 -22.34
C PRO A 218 34.60 4.86 -20.86
N VAL A 219 35.46 4.30 -19.99
CA VAL A 219 35.65 4.83 -18.64
C VAL A 219 36.37 6.17 -18.77
N VAL A 220 35.72 7.26 -18.38
CA VAL A 220 36.31 8.60 -18.39
C VAL A 220 36.91 8.88 -17.03
N LEU A 221 38.24 9.01 -16.97
CA LEU A 221 38.98 9.39 -15.78
C LEU A 221 39.46 10.84 -15.89
N ASP A 222 39.03 11.65 -14.95
CA ASP A 222 39.58 12.97 -14.69
C ASP A 222 40.34 12.97 -13.38
N ALA A 223 41.51 13.60 -13.36
CA ALA A 223 42.33 13.71 -12.17
C ALA A 223 43.03 15.06 -12.11
N TYR A 224 43.22 15.57 -10.90
CA TYR A 224 43.94 16.81 -10.65
C TYR A 224 44.73 16.71 -9.35
N CYS A 225 45.86 17.41 -9.29
CA CYS A 225 46.65 17.53 -8.08
C CYS A 225 46.35 18.84 -7.35
N ASN A 226 46.52 18.84 -6.02
CA ASN A 226 46.32 20.00 -5.17
C ASN A 226 47.45 21.06 -5.24
N ASN A 227 48.46 20.86 -6.08
CA ASN A 227 49.60 21.76 -6.23
C ASN A 227 49.75 22.18 -7.70
N ASN A 228 49.74 23.48 -7.96
CA ASN A 228 49.79 24.07 -9.30
C ASN A 228 51.18 23.97 -9.97
N ALA A 229 52.22 23.57 -9.24
CA ALA A 229 53.55 23.33 -9.80
C ALA A 229 53.62 22.05 -10.66
N TYR A 230 52.62 21.17 -10.52
CA TYR A 230 52.54 19.90 -11.23
C TYR A 230 51.22 19.80 -12.00
N GLY A 231 51.24 19.04 -13.09
CA GLY A 231 50.05 18.62 -13.82
C GLY A 231 49.77 17.13 -13.57
N VAL A 232 48.51 16.73 -13.75
CA VAL A 232 48.12 15.33 -13.83
C VAL A 232 47.54 15.08 -15.22
N ARG A 233 48.10 14.11 -15.92
CA ARG A 233 47.51 13.58 -17.15
C ARG A 233 46.95 12.20 -16.82
N ALA A 234 45.63 12.11 -16.73
CA ALA A 234 44.93 10.83 -16.78
C ALA A 234 44.99 10.28 -18.22
N PHE A 235 45.04 8.96 -18.38
CA PHE A 235 44.97 8.30 -19.68
C PHE A 235 43.55 7.75 -19.89
N PRO A 236 42.70 8.46 -20.66
CA PRO A 236 41.32 8.01 -20.88
C PRO A 236 41.16 6.91 -21.95
N ALA A 237 42.23 6.42 -22.59
CA ALA A 237 42.09 5.64 -23.83
C ALA A 237 43.00 4.41 -24.02
N GLU A 238 44.13 4.28 -23.32
CA GLU A 238 45.10 3.21 -23.61
C GLU A 238 44.99 1.99 -22.67
N ASP A 239 44.41 2.16 -21.48
CA ASP A 239 44.15 1.04 -20.58
C ASP A 239 42.66 0.94 -20.27
N ASN A 240 42.03 0.03 -21.00
CA ASN A 240 40.64 -0.46 -20.92
C ASN A 240 40.31 -1.13 -19.56
N SER A 241 41.03 -0.76 -18.50
CA SER A 241 40.97 -1.40 -17.21
C SER A 241 39.69 -1.00 -16.49
N VAL A 242 38.84 -1.99 -16.27
CA VAL A 242 37.60 -1.82 -15.50
C VAL A 242 37.84 -1.76 -14.00
N VAL A 243 39.04 -2.06 -13.53
CA VAL A 243 39.40 -2.17 -12.10
C VAL A 243 40.33 -1.05 -11.62
N ALA A 244 41.03 -0.37 -12.53
CA ALA A 244 42.00 0.66 -12.16
C ALA A 244 42.12 1.75 -13.23
N GLY A 245 42.33 2.99 -12.79
CA GLY A 245 42.60 4.14 -13.63
C GLY A 245 44.08 4.51 -13.60
N GLN A 246 44.61 4.98 -14.73
CA GLN A 246 46.03 5.31 -14.85
C GLN A 246 46.26 6.78 -15.12
N PHE A 247 47.36 7.29 -14.55
CA PHE A 247 47.78 8.66 -14.73
C PHE A 247 49.30 8.79 -14.61
N VAL A 248 49.81 9.93 -15.08
CA VAL A 248 51.18 10.38 -14.82
C VAL A 248 51.16 11.78 -14.24
N LEU A 249 52.17 12.09 -13.43
CA LEU A 249 52.48 13.46 -13.03
C LEU A 249 53.36 14.12 -14.10
N THR A 250 53.16 15.40 -14.35
CA THR A 250 53.92 16.17 -15.34
C THR A 250 54.46 17.46 -14.75
N SER A 251 55.66 17.89 -15.16
CA SER A 251 56.22 19.20 -14.82
C SER A 251 56.87 19.87 -16.03
N SER A 252 56.85 21.20 -16.04
CA SER A 252 57.58 22.04 -17.01
C SER A 252 58.98 22.45 -16.53
N GLY A 253 59.25 22.35 -15.22
CA GLY A 253 60.58 22.54 -14.63
C GLY A 253 61.47 21.30 -14.74
N SER A 254 62.79 21.50 -14.85
CA SER A 254 63.84 20.47 -15.04
C SER A 254 63.82 19.37 -13.98
N SER A 255 63.81 18.09 -14.40
CA SER A 255 64.00 16.84 -13.64
C SER A 255 63.84 16.96 -12.11
N VAL A 256 62.60 17.10 -11.66
CA VAL A 256 62.27 17.26 -10.24
C VAL A 256 61.93 15.90 -9.64
N THR A 257 62.52 15.57 -8.49
CA THR A 257 61.96 14.56 -7.59
C THR A 257 60.82 15.22 -6.84
N VAL A 258 59.59 14.75 -7.06
CA VAL A 258 58.43 15.15 -6.27
C VAL A 258 58.59 14.54 -4.87
N PRO A 259 58.71 15.33 -3.79
CA PRO A 259 58.85 14.78 -2.46
C PRO A 259 57.63 13.94 -2.05
N ALA A 260 57.86 12.93 -1.20
CA ALA A 260 56.79 12.14 -0.58
C ALA A 260 55.80 13.05 0.18
N SER A 261 54.57 12.59 0.36
CA SER A 261 53.54 13.18 1.24
C SER A 261 53.19 14.66 1.02
N THR A 262 53.57 15.24 -0.14
CA THR A 262 53.31 16.66 -0.46
C THR A 262 52.20 16.85 -1.49
N LEU A 263 51.78 15.79 -2.18
CA LEU A 263 50.83 15.85 -3.30
C LEU A 263 49.66 14.87 -3.11
N THR A 264 48.46 15.40 -3.21
CA THR A 264 47.22 14.63 -3.25
C THR A 264 46.61 14.74 -4.64
N ILE A 265 46.44 13.61 -5.32
CA ILE A 265 45.71 13.51 -6.58
C ILE A 265 44.26 13.18 -6.25
N ARG A 266 43.35 14.10 -6.54
CA ARG A 266 41.91 13.84 -6.50
C ARG A 266 41.45 13.43 -7.88
N TRP A 267 40.55 12.46 -7.92
CA TRP A 267 40.14 11.87 -9.19
C TRP A 267 38.64 11.56 -9.17
N LYS A 268 38.07 11.53 -10.37
CA LYS A 268 36.72 11.10 -10.65
C LYS A 268 36.74 10.22 -11.89
N ALA A 269 36.08 9.07 -11.81
CA ALA A 269 35.87 8.19 -12.94
C ALA A 269 34.38 7.99 -13.19
N VAL A 270 33.98 7.99 -14.47
CA VAL A 270 32.59 7.76 -14.90
C VAL A 270 32.59 6.66 -15.95
N GLY A 271 31.66 5.73 -15.83
CA GLY A 271 31.50 4.61 -16.75
C GLY A 271 30.22 3.83 -16.49
N ARG A 272 30.18 2.57 -16.93
CA ARG A 272 29.03 1.67 -16.76
C ARG A 272 29.34 0.60 -15.71
N TRP A 273 28.37 0.11 -14.94
CA TRP A 273 28.54 -1.09 -14.10
C TRP A 273 27.87 -2.34 -14.67
N TYR A 274 27.04 -2.19 -15.71
CA TYR A 274 26.52 -3.26 -16.57
C TYR A 274 26.18 -2.77 -17.98
#